data_AF-A0A3B1DYV3-F1
#
_entry.id   AF-A0A3B1DYV3-F1
#
_cell.length_a   1.000
_cell.length_b   1.000
_cell.length_c   1.000
_cell.angle_alpha   90.00
_cell.angle_beta   90.00
_cell.angle_gamma   90.00
#
_symmetry.space_group_name_H-M   'P 1'
#
loop_
_entity.id
_entity.type
_entity.pdbx_description
1 polymer ?
#
loop_
_entity_poly.entity_id
_entity_poly.type
_entity_poly.pdbx_seq_one_letter_code
_entity_poly.pdbx_strand_id
1 'polypeptide(L)'
;MRAAIAAIVGIVLVIGLVMVYRMQAGPGAGTADTTGIGSEAEGADAGANAPPLTAEELALTELREELSRAEPVAFRSDEQRLTEARAWVEANRDPDWPYREIEAQILALMDVFTDSDKRSAEWVMNMSQIEVEMIRAIDADGDGQVSDDEVQRFIDENISSIFNPMEHPYLQEKFDTDGDGVVSPEEMAGLAGMMSEGALAGAFERGKLEAWDADNDGFVSESERVAGEQAAREQVEEMFSSILDTSGADLDLTDEQRAELGPEQVQQIDAARAQLDAAREMMMDQAASQSLMEAMRLDNLASPDQTELMQSMPQPPDVTTFDIDGDGMMSDEETATQMLAMQEYQEEVQRWGAELTAYRLKDQFDHAIAQSDTDADGRLSDAEWEARFDDLLDERDERLFLQSYDLDGSGRVEAGELSTYINWYRQGSLRADINYDGFIDGRDLEQMARAFQGQGH
;
A
#
# COMPACT_ATOMS: atom_id res chain seq x y z
N MET A 1 -7.66 -38.67 10.39
CA MET A 1 -6.57 -38.06 11.20
C MET A 1 -5.50 -37.42 10.32
N ARG A 2 -4.81 -38.15 9.42
CA ARG A 2 -3.95 -37.51 8.39
C ARG A 2 -4.72 -36.56 7.45
N ALA A 3 -5.97 -36.89 7.10
CA ALA A 3 -6.88 -35.99 6.37
C ALA A 3 -7.25 -34.71 7.13
N ALA A 4 -7.20 -34.71 8.47
CA ALA A 4 -7.45 -33.50 9.27
C ALA A 4 -6.21 -32.59 9.32
N ILE A 5 -5.01 -33.19 9.34
CA ILE A 5 -3.73 -32.45 9.28
C ILE A 5 -3.53 -31.82 7.89
N ALA A 6 -3.85 -32.56 6.82
CA ALA A 6 -3.83 -32.01 5.46
C ALA A 6 -4.86 -30.87 5.27
N ALA A 7 -6.04 -30.98 5.90
CA ALA A 7 -7.04 -29.90 5.92
C ALA A 7 -6.53 -28.66 6.66
N ILE A 8 -5.83 -28.80 7.80
CA ILE A 8 -5.27 -27.67 8.55
C ILE A 8 -4.16 -26.94 7.76
N VAL A 9 -3.25 -27.67 7.10
CA VAL A 9 -2.19 -27.06 6.27
C VAL A 9 -2.78 -26.39 5.02
N GLY A 10 -3.80 -27.01 4.41
CA GLY A 10 -4.55 -26.39 3.31
C GLY A 10 -5.30 -25.13 3.73
N ILE A 11 -5.88 -25.11 4.93
CA ILE A 11 -6.55 -23.94 5.51
C ILE A 11 -5.55 -22.79 5.72
N VAL A 12 -4.32 -23.04 6.21
CA VAL A 12 -3.31 -21.98 6.41
C VAL A 12 -2.84 -21.38 5.07
N LEU A 13 -2.64 -22.19 4.03
CA LEU A 13 -2.27 -21.69 2.69
C LEU A 13 -3.41 -20.94 1.99
N VAL A 14 -4.65 -21.42 2.12
CA VAL A 14 -5.84 -20.75 1.60
C VAL A 14 -6.14 -19.47 2.40
N ILE A 15 -5.87 -19.45 3.71
CA ILE A 15 -5.94 -18.24 4.55
C ILE A 15 -4.94 -17.18 4.08
N GLY A 16 -3.70 -17.56 3.76
CA GLY A 16 -2.71 -16.63 3.18
C GLY A 16 -3.15 -16.02 1.84
N LEU A 17 -3.89 -16.77 1.01
CA LEU A 17 -4.37 -16.33 -0.32
C LEU A 17 -5.72 -15.59 -0.27
N VAL A 18 -6.63 -15.94 0.63
CA VAL A 18 -7.98 -15.35 0.76
C VAL A 18 -7.96 -14.04 1.56
N MET A 19 -6.95 -13.80 2.40
CA MET A 19 -6.90 -12.65 3.31
C MET A 19 -6.32 -11.36 2.72
N VAL A 20 -5.62 -11.42 1.58
CA VAL A 20 -5.21 -10.20 0.83
C VAL A 20 -6.43 -9.42 0.31
N TYR A 21 -7.64 -10.01 0.25
CA TYR A 21 -8.70 -9.48 -0.61
C TYR A 21 -9.97 -8.94 0.09
N ARG A 22 -10.46 -9.47 1.22
CA ARG A 22 -11.87 -9.24 1.66
C ARG A 22 -12.25 -7.92 2.40
N MET A 23 -11.52 -6.80 2.31
CA MET A 23 -11.63 -5.69 3.29
C MET A 23 -12.18 -4.31 2.83
N GLN A 24 -12.97 -4.19 1.76
CA GLN A 24 -13.38 -2.87 1.18
C GLN A 24 -14.84 -2.41 1.40
N ALA A 25 -15.50 -2.74 2.51
CA ALA A 25 -16.84 -2.20 2.81
C ALA A 25 -16.83 -1.34 4.10
N GLY A 26 -16.63 -0.03 3.94
CA GLY A 26 -16.58 0.94 5.06
C GLY A 26 -17.96 1.35 5.61
N PRO A 27 -18.05 1.73 6.90
CA PRO A 27 -19.28 2.24 7.52
C PRO A 27 -19.45 3.77 7.34
N GLY A 28 -20.69 4.21 7.11
CA GLY A 28 -21.03 5.61 6.83
C GLY A 28 -20.82 6.57 8.02
N ALA A 29 -20.18 7.70 7.73
CA ALA A 29 -19.88 8.78 8.67
C ALA A 29 -21.13 9.57 9.12
N GLY A 30 -21.19 9.87 10.42
CA GLY A 30 -22.22 10.71 11.03
C GLY A 30 -21.79 12.17 11.13
N THR A 31 -22.72 13.09 10.84
CA THR A 31 -22.52 14.54 10.82
C THR A 31 -22.51 15.14 12.23
N ALA A 32 -21.47 15.91 12.57
CA ALA A 32 -21.41 16.74 13.77
C ALA A 32 -21.82 18.19 13.47
N ASP A 33 -22.54 18.80 14.42
CA ASP A 33 -23.16 20.13 14.35
C ASP A 33 -22.34 21.10 15.22
N THR A 34 -21.75 22.14 14.60
CA THR A 34 -20.90 23.14 15.28
C THR A 34 -21.62 24.48 15.41
N THR A 35 -21.97 24.85 16.64
CA THR A 35 -22.51 26.18 16.99
C THR A 35 -21.38 27.15 17.32
N GLY A 36 -21.29 28.23 16.54
CA GLY A 36 -20.32 29.31 16.70
C GLY A 36 -20.63 30.32 17.83
N ILE A 37 -19.58 30.99 18.31
CA ILE A 37 -19.66 32.16 19.18
C ILE A 37 -18.68 33.22 18.65
N GLY A 38 -19.21 34.35 18.19
CA GLY A 38 -18.43 35.53 17.82
C GLY A 38 -18.34 36.53 18.97
N SER A 39 -17.24 37.29 19.02
CA SER A 39 -17.20 38.59 19.70
C SER A 39 -16.32 39.58 18.96
N GLU A 40 -16.93 40.64 18.45
CA GLU A 40 -16.30 41.84 17.92
C GLU A 40 -15.89 42.79 19.06
N ALA A 41 -14.75 43.45 18.92
CA ALA A 41 -14.46 44.71 19.61
C ALA A 41 -13.57 45.63 18.75
N GLU A 42 -14.17 46.70 18.23
CA GLU A 42 -13.50 47.83 17.59
C GLU A 42 -12.90 48.80 18.63
N GLY A 43 -11.73 49.36 18.32
CA GLY A 43 -11.14 50.49 19.02
C GLY A 43 -9.85 50.99 18.36
N ALA A 44 -9.97 52.01 17.53
CA ALA A 44 -8.88 52.62 16.77
C ALA A 44 -7.97 53.55 17.61
N ASP A 45 -6.65 53.45 17.43
CA ASP A 45 -5.74 54.61 17.53
C ASP A 45 -4.50 54.41 16.64
N ALA A 46 -4.22 55.38 15.78
CA ALA A 46 -3.28 55.29 14.68
C ALA A 46 -1.94 55.93 15.06
N GLY A 47 -0.95 55.11 15.38
CA GLY A 47 0.43 55.55 15.58
C GLY A 47 1.43 54.42 15.44
N ALA A 48 1.99 54.24 14.24
CA ALA A 48 3.17 53.41 13.91
C ALA A 48 3.28 52.01 14.58
N ASN A 49 2.16 51.47 15.04
CA ASN A 49 2.02 50.11 15.49
C ASN A 49 1.59 49.33 14.27
N ALA A 50 2.49 48.51 13.71
CA ALA A 50 2.02 47.41 12.89
C ALA A 50 0.90 46.70 13.69
N PRO A 51 -0.24 46.35 13.07
CA PRO A 51 -1.25 45.59 13.77
C PRO A 51 -0.58 44.39 14.44
N PRO A 52 -0.99 44.01 15.67
CA PRO A 52 -0.47 42.80 16.28
C PRO A 52 -0.66 41.66 15.29
N LEU A 53 0.40 40.87 15.08
CA LEU A 53 0.35 39.74 14.18
C LEU A 53 -0.83 38.85 14.58
N THR A 54 -1.58 38.37 13.60
CA THR A 54 -2.63 37.37 13.85
C THR A 54 -1.99 36.08 14.39
N ALA A 55 -2.79 35.21 15.00
CA ALA A 55 -2.31 33.90 15.46
C ALA A 55 -1.68 33.10 14.31
N GLU A 56 -2.25 33.24 13.12
CA GLU A 56 -1.77 32.65 11.87
C GLU A 56 -0.40 33.22 11.44
N GLU A 57 -0.26 34.55 11.43
CA GLU A 57 1.00 35.20 11.08
C GLU A 57 2.12 34.83 12.06
N LEU A 58 1.79 34.63 13.34
CA LEU A 58 2.74 34.14 14.35
C LEU A 58 3.17 32.70 14.07
N ALA A 59 2.23 31.79 13.81
CA ALA A 59 2.54 30.39 13.52
C ALA A 59 3.37 30.25 12.23
N LEU A 60 3.04 30.99 11.16
CA LEU A 60 3.85 31.04 9.93
C LEU A 60 5.25 31.62 10.16
N THR A 61 5.38 32.58 11.07
CA THR A 61 6.70 33.12 11.43
C THR A 61 7.54 32.07 12.14
N GLU A 62 6.95 31.34 13.09
CA GLU A 62 7.61 30.25 13.81
C GLU A 62 8.04 29.12 12.86
N LEU A 63 7.18 28.71 11.93
CA LEU A 63 7.48 27.70 10.92
C LEU A 63 8.69 28.09 10.06
N ARG A 64 8.73 29.35 9.58
CA ARG A 64 9.87 29.87 8.79
C ARG A 64 11.16 29.94 9.59
N GLU A 65 11.08 30.22 10.88
CA GLU A 65 12.24 30.20 11.76
C GLU A 65 12.80 28.79 11.92
N GLU A 66 11.94 27.77 12.14
CA GLU A 66 12.41 26.38 12.20
C GLU A 66 13.01 25.91 10.88
N LEU A 67 12.40 26.28 9.75
CA LEU A 67 12.91 25.93 8.43
C LEU A 67 14.33 26.46 8.22
N SER A 68 14.62 27.68 8.69
CA SER A 68 15.95 28.27 8.60
C SER A 68 17.04 27.54 9.40
N ARG A 69 16.65 26.67 10.35
CA ARG A 69 17.57 25.90 11.21
C ARG A 69 17.76 24.45 10.74
N ALA A 70 16.92 23.96 9.83
CA ALA A 70 16.98 22.58 9.35
C ALA A 70 18.27 22.33 8.55
N GLU A 71 18.89 21.16 8.75
CA GLU A 71 20.05 20.73 7.96
C GLU A 71 19.60 20.15 6.62
N PRO A 72 20.35 20.39 5.52
CA PRO A 72 20.05 19.77 4.23
C PRO A 72 20.30 18.26 4.28
N VAL A 73 19.41 17.52 3.63
CA VAL A 73 19.39 16.05 3.61
C VAL A 73 20.42 15.49 2.63
N ALA A 74 21.05 14.36 2.99
CA ALA A 74 22.20 13.78 2.27
C ALA A 74 21.90 12.44 1.55
N PHE A 75 20.65 12.17 1.18
CA PHE A 75 20.26 10.94 0.47
C PHE A 75 20.16 11.16 -1.05
N ARG A 76 20.09 10.05 -1.81
CA ARG A 76 19.73 10.12 -3.23
C ARG A 76 18.32 10.72 -3.34
N SER A 77 18.15 11.66 -4.26
CA SER A 77 16.81 12.18 -4.59
C SER A 77 16.08 11.22 -5.52
N ASP A 78 14.76 11.26 -5.55
CA ASP A 78 13.98 10.35 -6.40
C ASP A 78 14.23 10.62 -7.89
N GLU A 79 14.48 11.88 -8.25
CA GLU A 79 14.94 12.26 -9.59
C GLU A 79 16.28 11.59 -9.98
N GLN A 80 17.18 11.34 -9.02
CA GLN A 80 18.44 10.64 -9.30
C GLN A 80 18.17 9.16 -9.55
N ARG A 81 17.33 8.53 -8.72
CA ARG A 81 16.92 7.13 -8.90
C ARG A 81 16.21 6.93 -10.23
N LEU A 82 15.27 7.81 -10.57
CA LEU A 82 14.54 7.79 -11.83
C LEU A 82 15.46 7.99 -13.02
N THR A 83 16.42 8.91 -12.93
CA THR A 83 17.44 9.11 -13.98
C THR A 83 18.28 7.84 -14.21
N GLU A 84 18.73 7.19 -13.14
CA GLU A 84 19.53 5.96 -13.22
C GLU A 84 18.71 4.79 -13.77
N ALA A 85 17.47 4.64 -13.31
CA ALA A 85 16.53 3.64 -13.80
C ALA A 85 16.20 3.83 -15.29
N ARG A 86 15.89 5.07 -15.73
CA ARG A 86 15.68 5.41 -17.14
C ARG A 86 16.89 5.05 -17.99
N ALA A 87 18.09 5.37 -17.51
CA ALA A 87 19.33 5.02 -18.22
C ALA A 87 19.51 3.50 -18.37
N TRP A 88 19.11 2.72 -17.35
CA TRP A 88 19.12 1.27 -17.44
C TRP A 88 18.10 0.74 -18.46
N VAL A 89 16.85 1.21 -18.41
CA VAL A 89 15.78 0.81 -19.35
C VAL A 89 16.21 1.12 -20.79
N GLU A 90 16.72 2.33 -21.01
CA GLU A 90 17.17 2.80 -22.32
C GLU A 90 18.34 1.99 -22.90
N ALA A 91 19.16 1.37 -22.05
CA ALA A 91 20.23 0.47 -22.47
C ALA A 91 19.77 -0.97 -22.73
N ASN A 92 18.64 -1.40 -22.14
CA ASN A 92 18.23 -2.81 -22.09
C ASN A 92 16.88 -3.11 -22.78
N ARG A 93 16.15 -2.10 -23.24
CA ARG A 93 14.85 -2.24 -23.91
C ARG A 93 14.87 -1.65 -25.32
N ASP A 94 13.91 -2.10 -26.14
CA ASP A 94 13.69 -1.53 -27.46
C ASP A 94 13.24 -0.08 -27.33
N PRO A 95 13.80 0.89 -28.07
CA PRO A 95 13.40 2.29 -27.99
C PRO A 95 11.91 2.54 -28.21
N ASP A 96 11.25 1.70 -29.01
CA ASP A 96 9.84 1.81 -29.38
C ASP A 96 8.92 1.04 -28.41
N TRP A 97 9.46 0.49 -27.32
CA TRP A 97 8.66 -0.21 -26.32
C TRP A 97 7.82 0.78 -25.50
N PRO A 98 6.48 0.64 -25.46
CA PRO A 98 5.59 1.66 -24.88
C PRO A 98 5.72 1.77 -23.35
N TYR A 99 6.25 0.75 -22.68
CA TYR A 99 6.29 0.67 -21.21
C TYR A 99 7.61 1.13 -20.58
N ARG A 100 8.52 1.74 -21.36
CA ARG A 100 9.86 2.13 -20.87
C ARG A 100 9.80 3.07 -19.67
N GLU A 101 8.92 4.06 -19.71
CA GLU A 101 8.84 5.06 -18.65
C GLU A 101 8.31 4.45 -17.36
N ILE A 102 7.27 3.62 -17.43
CA ILE A 102 6.72 2.90 -16.28
C ILE A 102 7.73 1.92 -15.69
N GLU A 103 8.43 1.15 -16.53
CA GLU A 103 9.50 0.28 -16.04
C GLU A 103 10.54 1.11 -15.29
N ALA A 104 10.97 2.25 -15.82
CA ALA A 104 11.93 3.11 -15.14
C ALA A 104 11.40 3.64 -13.79
N GLN A 105 10.13 4.03 -13.71
CA GLN A 105 9.50 4.45 -12.45
C GLN A 105 9.43 3.31 -11.44
N ILE A 106 9.04 2.11 -11.87
CA ILE A 106 9.01 0.90 -11.02
C ILE A 106 10.42 0.57 -10.53
N LEU A 107 11.45 0.62 -11.38
CA LEU A 107 12.82 0.35 -10.95
C LEU A 107 13.36 1.42 -10.00
N ALA A 108 13.04 2.70 -10.25
CA ALA A 108 13.39 3.79 -9.33
C ALA A 108 12.72 3.63 -7.96
N LEU A 109 11.48 3.16 -7.96
CA LEU A 109 10.75 2.81 -6.75
C LEU A 109 11.36 1.58 -6.07
N MET A 110 11.78 0.57 -6.84
CA MET A 110 12.43 -0.63 -6.30
C MET A 110 13.78 -0.30 -5.66
N ASP A 111 14.49 0.71 -6.18
CA ASP A 111 15.74 1.20 -5.63
C ASP A 111 15.62 1.71 -4.20
N VAL A 112 14.46 2.27 -3.85
CA VAL A 112 14.15 2.72 -2.48
C VAL A 112 14.28 1.56 -1.49
N PHE A 113 13.83 0.35 -1.85
CA PHE A 113 13.98 -0.83 -0.98
C PHE A 113 15.44 -1.26 -0.84
N THR A 114 16.18 -1.27 -1.95
CA THR A 114 17.54 -1.83 -1.97
C THR A 114 18.54 -0.96 -1.22
N ASP A 115 18.30 0.35 -1.14
CA ASP A 115 19.18 1.27 -0.42
C ASP A 115 19.13 1.07 1.10
N SER A 116 18.20 0.26 1.62
CA SER A 116 17.90 0.16 3.06
C SER A 116 17.63 1.52 3.71
N ASP A 117 17.28 2.52 2.91
CA ASP A 117 16.82 3.81 3.39
C ASP A 117 15.49 3.53 4.10
N LYS A 118 15.38 3.92 5.38
CA LYS A 118 14.13 3.85 6.14
C LYS A 118 13.16 4.86 5.54
N ARG A 119 12.49 4.53 4.45
CA ARG A 119 11.48 5.41 3.85
C ARG A 119 10.08 4.88 4.05
N SER A 120 9.21 5.81 4.42
CA SER A 120 7.84 5.58 4.89
C SER A 120 6.82 5.64 3.72
N ALA A 121 5.59 6.04 4.01
CA ALA A 121 4.40 5.82 3.19
C ALA A 121 4.41 6.51 1.80
N GLU A 122 5.39 7.36 1.49
CA GLU A 122 5.70 7.91 0.16
C GLU A 122 5.78 6.79 -0.89
N TRP A 123 6.28 5.61 -0.51
CA TRP A 123 6.29 4.45 -1.41
C TRP A 123 4.87 4.05 -1.87
N VAL A 124 3.91 4.00 -0.94
CA VAL A 124 2.50 3.68 -1.25
C VAL A 124 1.91 4.76 -2.17
N MET A 125 2.28 6.03 -1.94
CA MET A 125 1.87 7.14 -2.80
C MET A 125 2.48 7.06 -4.21
N ASN A 126 3.74 6.65 -4.33
CA ASN A 126 4.40 6.47 -5.62
C ASN A 126 3.84 5.25 -6.36
N MET A 127 3.42 4.19 -5.66
CA MET A 127 2.71 3.07 -6.27
C MET A 127 1.39 3.48 -6.90
N SER A 128 0.63 4.40 -6.30
CA SER A 128 -0.61 4.88 -6.92
C SER A 128 -0.34 5.72 -8.17
N GLN A 129 0.75 6.50 -8.18
CA GLN A 129 1.20 7.19 -9.41
C GLN A 129 1.56 6.20 -10.52
N ILE A 130 2.31 5.14 -10.19
CA ILE A 130 2.63 4.07 -11.13
C ILE A 130 1.35 3.40 -11.63
N GLU A 131 0.37 3.14 -10.77
CA GLU A 131 -0.93 2.58 -11.18
C GLU A 131 -1.62 3.49 -12.20
N VAL A 132 -1.60 4.82 -12.03
CA VAL A 132 -2.16 5.74 -13.01
C VAL A 132 -1.38 5.73 -14.32
N GLU A 133 -0.04 5.80 -14.27
CA GLU A 133 0.76 5.69 -15.50
C GLU A 133 0.54 4.35 -16.20
N MET A 134 0.35 3.25 -15.47
CA MET A 134 -0.04 1.96 -16.06
C MET A 134 -1.40 2.01 -16.75
N ILE A 135 -2.39 2.71 -16.17
CA ILE A 135 -3.67 2.94 -16.84
C ILE A 135 -3.42 3.68 -18.15
N ARG A 136 -2.55 4.71 -18.17
CA ARG A 136 -2.20 5.42 -19.41
C ARG A 136 -1.56 4.51 -20.45
N ALA A 137 -0.56 3.72 -20.07
CA ALA A 137 0.23 2.95 -21.03
C ALA A 137 -0.50 1.74 -21.62
N ILE A 138 -1.67 1.37 -21.10
CA ILE A 138 -2.49 0.36 -21.76
C ILE A 138 -3.08 0.89 -23.09
N ASP A 139 -3.18 2.21 -23.27
CA ASP A 139 -3.36 2.87 -24.57
C ASP A 139 -1.97 3.00 -25.22
N ALA A 140 -1.53 1.91 -25.84
CA ALA A 140 -0.16 1.76 -26.31
C ALA A 140 0.10 2.56 -27.60
N ASP A 141 -0.94 2.85 -28.39
CA ASP A 141 -0.82 3.68 -29.59
C ASP A 141 -1.16 5.16 -29.38
N GLY A 142 -1.67 5.52 -28.20
CA GLY A 142 -1.94 6.89 -27.76
C GLY A 142 -3.11 7.52 -28.50
N ASP A 143 -4.07 6.73 -28.95
CA ASP A 143 -5.24 7.23 -29.67
C ASP A 143 -6.38 7.68 -28.75
N GLY A 144 -6.18 7.52 -27.44
CA GLY A 144 -7.10 7.90 -26.37
C GLY A 144 -8.17 6.85 -26.09
N GLN A 145 -8.02 5.62 -26.60
CA GLN A 145 -8.90 4.48 -26.34
C GLN A 145 -8.09 3.21 -26.11
N VAL A 146 -8.63 2.29 -25.32
CA VAL A 146 -7.97 1.00 -25.06
C VAL A 146 -8.71 -0.10 -25.80
N SER A 147 -8.03 -0.71 -26.78
CA SER A 147 -8.54 -1.82 -27.57
C SER A 147 -8.22 -3.19 -26.96
N ASP A 148 -8.97 -4.23 -27.35
CA ASP A 148 -8.70 -5.62 -26.93
C ASP A 148 -7.31 -6.10 -27.36
N ASP A 149 -6.80 -5.62 -28.50
CA ASP A 149 -5.46 -5.97 -29.00
C ASP A 149 -4.37 -5.34 -28.11
N GLU A 150 -4.60 -4.16 -27.54
CA GLU A 150 -3.68 -3.52 -26.61
C GLU A 150 -3.72 -4.15 -25.23
N VAL A 151 -4.91 -4.52 -24.74
CA VAL A 151 -5.05 -5.34 -23.53
C VAL A 151 -4.27 -6.65 -23.69
N GLN A 152 -4.46 -7.35 -24.81
CA GLN A 152 -3.73 -8.59 -25.08
C GLN A 152 -2.23 -8.35 -25.19
N ARG A 153 -1.80 -7.26 -25.85
CA ARG A 153 -0.40 -6.86 -25.90
C ARG A 153 0.17 -6.61 -24.51
N PHE A 154 -0.56 -5.92 -23.63
CA PHE A 154 -0.16 -5.67 -22.25
C PHE A 154 0.05 -6.98 -21.47
N ILE A 155 -0.88 -7.93 -21.62
CA ILE A 155 -0.79 -9.27 -21.02
C ILE A 155 0.43 -10.04 -21.55
N ASP A 156 0.59 -10.09 -22.88
CA ASP A 156 1.62 -10.89 -23.55
C ASP A 156 3.03 -10.30 -23.35
N GLU A 157 3.16 -8.98 -23.38
CA GLU A 157 4.45 -8.31 -23.37
C GLU A 157 4.95 -7.99 -21.96
N ASN A 158 4.10 -7.86 -20.92
CA ASN A 158 4.61 -7.12 -19.76
C ASN A 158 3.98 -7.18 -18.36
N ILE A 159 3.25 -8.22 -17.94
CA ILE A 159 3.00 -8.37 -16.48
C ILE A 159 4.03 -9.25 -15.80
N SER A 160 4.43 -10.36 -16.42
CA SER A 160 5.36 -11.28 -15.76
C SER A 160 6.76 -10.67 -15.56
N SER A 161 7.30 -9.89 -16.50
CA SER A 161 8.65 -9.31 -16.36
C SER A 161 8.73 -8.10 -15.43
N ILE A 162 7.69 -7.26 -15.38
CA ILE A 162 7.64 -6.07 -14.53
C ILE A 162 7.21 -6.42 -13.10
N PHE A 163 6.21 -7.30 -12.94
CA PHE A 163 5.65 -7.65 -11.63
C PHE A 163 6.26 -8.90 -11.02
N ASN A 164 7.15 -9.59 -11.73
CA ASN A 164 8.03 -10.57 -11.12
C ASN A 164 9.40 -9.93 -10.86
N PRO A 165 9.55 -9.19 -9.74
CA PRO A 165 10.82 -8.55 -9.42
C PRO A 165 11.98 -9.56 -9.34
N MET A 166 11.68 -10.85 -9.16
CA MET A 166 12.68 -11.91 -9.11
C MET A 166 13.28 -12.30 -10.45
N GLU A 167 12.55 -12.09 -11.54
CA GLU A 167 13.02 -12.38 -12.90
C GLU A 167 13.57 -11.13 -13.60
N HIS A 168 13.32 -9.95 -13.02
CA HIS A 168 13.76 -8.71 -13.60
C HIS A 168 15.30 -8.54 -13.49
N PRO A 169 16.06 -8.43 -14.59
CA PRO A 169 17.53 -8.46 -14.54
C PRO A 169 18.16 -7.35 -13.70
N TYR A 170 17.56 -6.15 -13.67
CA TYR A 170 18.02 -5.04 -12.81
C TYR A 170 17.94 -5.39 -11.32
N LEU A 171 16.87 -6.08 -10.93
CA LEU A 171 16.60 -6.42 -9.54
C LEU A 171 17.41 -7.63 -9.12
N GLN A 172 17.58 -8.61 -10.02
CA GLN A 172 18.53 -9.70 -9.83
C GLN A 172 19.93 -9.17 -9.52
N GLU A 173 20.48 -8.25 -10.31
CA GLU A 173 21.81 -7.66 -10.06
C GLU A 173 21.90 -6.95 -8.69
N LYS A 174 20.80 -6.36 -8.22
CA LYS A 174 20.77 -5.68 -6.91
C LYS A 174 20.63 -6.63 -5.72
N PHE A 175 19.92 -7.74 -5.89
CA PHE A 175 19.69 -8.72 -4.84
C PHE A 175 20.77 -9.81 -4.79
N ASP A 176 21.45 -10.06 -5.91
CA ASP A 176 22.63 -10.94 -6.02
C ASP A 176 23.85 -10.24 -5.41
N THR A 177 23.90 -10.24 -4.09
CA THR A 177 24.94 -9.59 -3.28
C THR A 177 26.29 -10.28 -3.39
N ASP A 178 26.31 -11.58 -3.72
CA ASP A 178 27.55 -12.34 -3.89
C ASP A 178 28.06 -12.39 -5.35
N GLY A 179 27.21 -11.98 -6.30
CA GLY A 179 27.55 -11.81 -7.71
C GLY A 179 27.65 -13.12 -8.48
N ASP A 180 26.99 -14.18 -8.03
CA ASP A 180 27.01 -15.50 -8.67
C ASP A 180 26.02 -15.65 -9.84
N GLY A 181 25.16 -14.64 -10.03
CA GLY A 181 24.14 -14.55 -11.06
C GLY A 181 22.80 -15.18 -10.67
N VAL A 182 22.60 -15.60 -9.42
CA VAL A 182 21.37 -16.24 -8.92
C VAL A 182 21.01 -15.68 -7.55
N VAL A 183 19.78 -15.18 -7.39
CA VAL A 183 19.30 -14.77 -6.07
C VAL A 183 19.06 -16.00 -5.20
N SER A 184 19.90 -16.16 -4.18
CA SER A 184 19.83 -17.26 -3.21
C SER A 184 18.60 -17.15 -2.28
N PRO A 185 18.16 -18.24 -1.64
CA PRO A 185 17.12 -18.19 -0.61
C PRO A 185 17.42 -17.21 0.53
N GLU A 186 18.70 -17.05 0.89
CA GLU A 186 19.15 -16.10 1.90
C GLU A 186 18.98 -14.64 1.43
N GLU A 187 19.33 -14.33 0.19
CA GLU A 187 19.10 -13.00 -0.40
C GLU A 187 17.61 -12.71 -0.56
N MET A 188 16.82 -13.72 -0.92
CA MET A 188 15.36 -13.67 -0.93
C MET A 188 14.76 -13.38 0.45
N ALA A 189 15.27 -14.03 1.49
CA ALA A 189 14.82 -13.75 2.86
C ALA A 189 15.18 -12.32 3.27
N GLY A 190 16.33 -11.80 2.81
CA GLY A 190 16.69 -10.39 2.93
C GLY A 190 15.66 -9.47 2.30
N LEU A 191 15.25 -9.75 1.05
CA LEU A 191 14.22 -8.99 0.34
C LEU A 191 12.87 -9.02 1.06
N ALA A 192 12.41 -10.20 1.48
CA ALA A 192 11.17 -10.35 2.22
C ALA A 192 11.21 -9.57 3.55
N GLY A 193 12.35 -9.59 4.25
CA GLY A 193 12.59 -8.77 5.43
C GLY A 193 12.54 -7.28 5.12
N MET A 194 13.16 -6.82 4.03
CA MET A 194 13.11 -5.41 3.60
C MET A 194 11.68 -4.95 3.25
N MET A 195 10.88 -5.78 2.58
CA MET A 195 9.48 -5.45 2.27
C MET A 195 8.62 -5.41 3.53
N SER A 196 8.85 -6.33 4.48
CA SER A 196 8.05 -6.44 5.71
C SER A 196 8.44 -5.41 6.78
N GLU A 197 9.73 -5.09 6.93
CA GLU A 197 10.25 -4.25 8.02
C GLU A 197 10.68 -2.84 7.56
N GLY A 198 10.90 -2.62 6.27
CA GLY A 198 11.48 -1.38 5.75
C GLY A 198 10.46 -0.43 5.15
N ALA A 199 9.90 -0.80 3.99
CA ALA A 199 9.17 0.15 3.14
C ALA A 199 7.74 0.43 3.62
N LEU A 200 7.03 -0.59 4.10
CA LEU A 200 5.68 -0.40 4.64
C LEU A 200 5.68 -0.09 6.13
N ALA A 201 6.78 -0.32 6.84
CA ALA A 201 6.84 -0.11 8.28
C ALA A 201 6.50 1.34 8.64
N GLY A 202 7.02 2.32 7.91
CA GLY A 202 6.67 3.72 8.13
C GLY A 202 5.19 4.03 7.82
N ALA A 203 4.61 3.39 6.80
CA ALA A 203 3.18 3.51 6.50
C ALA A 203 2.29 2.85 7.57
N PHE A 204 2.68 1.68 8.07
CA PHE A 204 1.99 1.01 9.17
C PHE A 204 2.11 1.80 10.47
N GLU A 205 3.30 2.32 10.80
CA GLU A 205 3.53 3.18 11.96
C GLU A 205 2.70 4.45 11.87
N ARG A 206 2.67 5.10 10.70
CA ARG A 206 1.84 6.30 10.48
C ARG A 206 0.34 5.99 10.53
N GLY A 207 -0.10 4.91 9.90
CA GLY A 207 -1.51 4.48 9.95
C GLY A 207 -1.96 4.15 11.37
N LYS A 208 -1.12 3.44 12.14
CA LYS A 208 -1.34 3.21 13.58
C LYS A 208 -1.41 4.51 14.36
N LEU A 209 -0.50 5.45 14.09
CA LEU A 209 -0.52 6.75 14.74
C LEU A 209 -1.83 7.47 14.46
N GLU A 210 -2.24 7.60 13.20
CA GLU A 210 -3.50 8.24 12.82
C GLU A 210 -4.74 7.53 13.40
N ALA A 211 -4.71 6.20 13.47
CA ALA A 211 -5.85 5.43 13.96
C ALA A 211 -5.96 5.40 15.48
N TRP A 212 -4.83 5.44 16.21
CA TRP A 212 -4.79 5.14 17.64
C TRP A 212 -4.42 6.33 18.53
N ASP A 213 -3.74 7.36 18.02
CA ASP A 213 -3.41 8.59 18.74
C ASP A 213 -4.68 9.43 18.95
N ALA A 214 -5.36 9.16 20.06
CA ALA A 214 -6.68 9.68 20.35
C ALA A 214 -6.63 11.09 20.94
N ASP A 215 -5.53 11.45 21.60
CA ASP A 215 -5.32 12.81 22.13
C ASP A 215 -4.57 13.75 21.18
N ASN A 216 -4.09 13.23 20.04
CA ASN A 216 -3.36 13.94 19.00
C ASN A 216 -2.08 14.60 19.52
N ASP A 217 -1.40 13.98 20.48
CA ASP A 217 -0.10 14.47 20.96
C ASP A 217 1.06 14.10 20.03
N GLY A 218 0.79 13.29 19.00
CA GLY A 218 1.75 12.83 18.00
C GLY A 218 2.46 11.54 18.42
N PHE A 219 2.03 10.87 19.48
CA PHE A 219 2.58 9.62 19.97
C PHE A 219 1.46 8.67 20.40
N VAL A 220 1.65 7.37 20.19
CA VAL A 220 0.72 6.37 20.72
C VAL A 220 1.14 6.00 22.14
N SER A 221 0.37 6.43 23.14
CA SER A 221 0.55 6.03 24.53
C SER A 221 0.23 4.54 24.73
N GLU A 222 0.68 3.94 25.85
CA GLU A 222 0.35 2.54 26.16
C GLU A 222 -1.16 2.30 26.26
N SER A 223 -1.93 3.26 26.79
CA SER A 223 -3.39 3.17 26.85
C SER A 223 -4.04 3.17 25.48
N GLU A 224 -3.56 4.01 24.57
CA GLU A 224 -4.05 4.09 23.18
C GLU A 224 -3.67 2.85 22.39
N ARG A 225 -2.43 2.38 22.54
CA ARG A 225 -1.97 1.12 21.95
C ARG A 225 -2.87 -0.05 22.34
N VAL A 226 -3.15 -0.20 23.64
CA VAL A 226 -4.03 -1.29 24.12
C VAL A 226 -5.46 -1.14 23.59
N ALA A 227 -5.99 0.08 23.52
CA ALA A 227 -7.32 0.34 22.98
C ALA A 227 -7.40 0.05 21.47
N GLY A 228 -6.41 0.50 20.71
CA GLY A 228 -6.28 0.27 19.27
C GLY A 228 -6.07 -1.21 18.94
N GLU A 229 -5.19 -1.89 19.66
CA GLU A 229 -4.98 -3.35 19.55
C GLU A 229 -6.27 -4.10 19.84
N GLN A 230 -7.03 -3.72 20.88
CA GLN A 230 -8.30 -4.36 21.18
C GLN A 230 -9.32 -4.16 20.05
N ALA A 231 -9.44 -2.94 19.52
CA ALA A 231 -10.36 -2.64 18.42
C ALA A 231 -9.98 -3.40 17.14
N ALA A 232 -8.70 -3.40 16.76
CA ALA A 232 -8.20 -4.16 15.63
C ALA A 232 -8.41 -5.67 15.85
N ARG A 233 -8.16 -6.15 17.07
CA ARG A 233 -8.37 -7.55 17.44
C ARG A 233 -9.82 -8.00 17.29
N GLU A 234 -10.78 -7.17 17.66
CA GLU A 234 -12.22 -7.43 17.52
C GLU A 234 -12.61 -7.53 16.04
N GLN A 235 -12.13 -6.61 15.19
CA GLN A 235 -12.36 -6.66 13.74
C GLN A 235 -11.76 -7.91 13.10
N VAL A 236 -10.50 -8.24 13.45
CA VAL A 236 -9.83 -9.44 12.96
C VAL A 236 -10.52 -10.70 13.47
N GLU A 237 -11.04 -10.72 14.71
CA GLU A 237 -11.78 -11.87 15.24
C GLU A 237 -13.10 -12.11 14.50
N GLU A 238 -13.83 -11.05 14.17
CA GLU A 238 -15.05 -11.13 13.37
C GLU A 238 -14.74 -11.71 11.98
N MET A 239 -13.67 -11.24 11.33
CA MET A 239 -13.20 -11.78 10.06
C MET A 239 -12.83 -13.26 10.18
N PHE A 240 -11.99 -13.63 11.15
CA PHE A 240 -11.54 -15.01 11.33
C PHE A 240 -12.67 -15.96 11.70
N SER A 241 -13.60 -15.54 12.55
CA SER A 241 -14.76 -16.34 12.93
C SER A 241 -15.56 -16.75 11.69
N SER A 242 -15.75 -15.84 10.73
CA SER A 242 -16.42 -16.16 9.46
C SER A 242 -15.70 -17.24 8.63
N ILE A 243 -14.37 -17.27 8.70
CA ILE A 243 -13.53 -18.23 7.96
C ILE A 243 -13.50 -19.58 8.69
N LEU A 244 -13.35 -19.58 10.00
CA LEU A 244 -13.32 -20.78 10.83
C LEU A 244 -14.67 -21.48 10.89
N ASP A 245 -15.79 -20.74 10.95
CA ASP A 245 -17.14 -21.31 10.86
C ASP A 245 -17.36 -22.06 9.54
N THR A 246 -16.69 -21.65 8.48
CA THR A 246 -16.75 -22.32 7.17
C THR A 246 -15.90 -23.60 7.15
N SER A 247 -14.80 -23.64 7.90
CA SER A 247 -13.87 -24.79 7.91
C SER A 247 -14.19 -25.83 9.00
N GLY A 248 -14.90 -25.45 10.06
CA GLY A 248 -15.24 -26.31 11.20
C GLY A 248 -14.04 -26.74 12.05
N ALA A 249 -12.90 -26.05 11.94
CA ALA A 249 -11.68 -26.39 12.68
C ALA A 249 -11.63 -25.66 14.04
N ASP A 250 -11.67 -26.44 15.13
CA ASP A 250 -11.41 -25.94 16.48
C ASP A 250 -9.92 -26.13 16.82
N LEU A 251 -9.19 -25.02 16.96
CA LEU A 251 -7.76 -25.01 17.27
C LEU A 251 -7.47 -24.91 18.77
N ASP A 252 -8.48 -24.62 19.60
CA ASP A 252 -8.33 -24.56 21.05
C ASP A 252 -8.57 -25.94 21.67
N LEU A 253 -7.53 -26.78 21.58
CA LEU A 253 -7.54 -28.10 22.19
C LEU A 253 -7.55 -28.03 23.73
N THR A 254 -8.47 -28.74 24.36
CA THR A 254 -8.42 -29.01 25.81
C THR A 254 -7.26 -29.94 26.17
N ASP A 255 -6.88 -29.94 27.44
CA ASP A 255 -5.84 -30.86 27.95
C ASP A 255 -6.18 -32.33 27.67
N GLU A 256 -7.47 -32.70 27.75
CA GLU A 256 -7.93 -34.04 27.38
C GLU A 256 -7.72 -34.35 25.89
N GLN A 257 -8.06 -33.42 25.01
CA GLN A 257 -7.85 -33.59 23.56
C GLN A 257 -6.36 -33.66 23.21
N ARG A 258 -5.51 -32.84 23.85
CA ARG A 258 -4.05 -32.91 23.73
C ARG A 258 -3.50 -34.26 24.18
N ALA A 259 -4.07 -34.87 25.23
CA ALA A 259 -3.65 -36.18 25.73
C ALA A 259 -4.06 -37.35 24.81
N GLU A 260 -5.14 -37.19 24.04
CA GLU A 260 -5.57 -38.15 23.03
C GLU A 260 -4.73 -38.08 21.74
N LEU A 261 -4.10 -36.93 21.49
CA LEU A 261 -3.21 -36.69 20.35
C LEU A 261 -1.77 -37.13 20.66
N GLY A 262 -1.07 -37.60 19.63
CA GLY A 262 0.36 -37.87 19.73
C GLY A 262 1.18 -36.57 19.85
N PRO A 263 2.41 -36.62 20.42
CA PRO A 263 3.24 -35.43 20.62
C PRO A 263 3.56 -34.68 19.32
N GLU A 264 3.70 -35.40 18.20
CA GLU A 264 3.91 -34.81 16.87
C GLU A 264 2.70 -34.00 16.39
N GLN A 265 1.48 -34.48 16.68
CA GLN A 265 0.25 -33.78 16.29
C GLN A 265 0.02 -32.54 17.14
N VAL A 266 0.31 -32.63 18.43
CA VAL A 266 0.29 -31.48 19.34
C VAL A 266 1.29 -30.43 18.86
N GLN A 267 2.51 -30.83 18.49
CA GLN A 267 3.51 -29.93 17.94
C GLN A 267 3.05 -29.24 16.63
N GLN A 268 2.40 -29.98 15.73
CA GLN A 268 1.85 -29.42 14.49
C GLN A 268 0.73 -28.40 14.76
N ILE A 269 -0.16 -28.68 15.71
CA ILE A 269 -1.25 -27.77 16.09
C ILE A 269 -0.71 -26.53 16.80
N ASP A 270 0.28 -26.68 17.67
CA ASP A 270 0.96 -25.54 18.31
C ASP A 270 1.69 -24.67 17.29
N ALA A 271 2.35 -25.27 16.29
CA ALA A 271 2.96 -24.53 15.19
C ALA A 271 1.93 -23.79 14.33
N ALA A 272 0.82 -24.45 13.98
CA ALA A 272 -0.28 -23.82 13.24
C ALA A 272 -0.91 -22.65 14.03
N ARG A 273 -1.06 -22.80 15.35
CA ARG A 273 -1.52 -21.72 16.23
C ARG A 273 -0.56 -20.53 16.23
N ALA A 274 0.75 -20.79 16.37
CA ALA A 274 1.74 -19.72 16.33
C ALA A 274 1.74 -18.97 14.98
N GLN A 275 1.56 -19.69 13.86
CA GLN A 275 1.38 -19.08 12.55
C GLN A 275 0.09 -18.26 12.46
N LEU A 276 -1.00 -18.76 13.03
CA LEU A 276 -2.27 -18.04 13.08
C LEU A 276 -2.17 -16.75 13.90
N ASP A 277 -1.51 -16.81 15.06
CA ASP A 277 -1.28 -15.65 15.93
C ASP A 277 -0.41 -14.59 15.22
N ALA A 278 0.65 -15.03 14.52
CA ALA A 278 1.47 -14.13 13.70
C ALA A 278 0.69 -13.50 12.53
N ALA A 279 -0.14 -14.29 11.84
CA ALA A 279 -1.02 -13.78 10.79
C ALA A 279 -2.03 -12.78 11.37
N ARG A 280 -2.57 -13.04 12.56
CA ARG A 280 -3.51 -12.16 13.26
C ARG A 280 -2.86 -10.81 13.57
N GLU A 281 -1.62 -10.81 14.06
CA GLU A 281 -0.84 -9.60 14.34
C GLU A 281 -0.61 -8.79 13.05
N MET A 282 -0.16 -9.44 11.98
CA MET A 282 0.00 -8.81 10.66
C MET A 282 -1.32 -8.19 10.14
N MET A 283 -2.46 -8.86 10.33
CA MET A 283 -3.76 -8.33 9.95
C MET A 283 -4.21 -7.14 10.79
N MET A 284 -3.88 -7.10 12.08
CA MET A 284 -4.16 -5.91 12.90
C MET A 284 -3.36 -4.71 12.40
N ASP A 285 -2.09 -4.91 12.07
CA ASP A 285 -1.23 -3.88 11.50
C ASP A 285 -1.75 -3.40 10.15
N GLN A 286 -2.18 -4.33 9.29
CA GLN A 286 -2.80 -4.01 8.02
C GLN A 286 -4.10 -3.23 8.22
N ALA A 287 -4.99 -3.66 9.11
CA ALA A 287 -6.26 -2.98 9.40
C ALA A 287 -6.04 -1.55 9.90
N ALA A 288 -5.02 -1.32 10.75
CA ALA A 288 -4.66 0.02 11.21
C ALA A 288 -4.18 0.93 10.07
N SER A 289 -3.50 0.37 9.06
CA SER A 289 -3.04 1.13 7.88
C SER A 289 -4.06 1.27 6.76
N GLN A 290 -5.18 0.53 6.79
CA GLN A 290 -6.12 0.52 5.68
C GLN A 290 -6.74 1.88 5.40
N SER A 291 -7.13 2.63 6.44
CA SER A 291 -7.66 3.98 6.25
C SER A 291 -6.66 4.90 5.59
N LEU A 292 -5.39 4.82 6.00
CA LEU A 292 -4.30 5.58 5.39
C LEU A 292 -4.05 5.16 3.94
N MET A 293 -3.95 3.85 3.69
CA MET A 293 -3.77 3.34 2.32
C MET A 293 -4.93 3.75 1.41
N GLU A 294 -6.17 3.70 1.90
CA GLU A 294 -7.35 4.15 1.16
C GLU A 294 -7.30 5.65 0.88
N ALA A 295 -6.86 6.45 1.85
CA ALA A 295 -6.65 7.88 1.65
C ALA A 295 -5.53 8.18 0.63
N MET A 296 -4.53 7.30 0.51
CA MET A 296 -3.44 7.38 -0.46
C MET A 296 -3.82 6.92 -1.87
N ARG A 297 -4.99 6.28 -2.06
CA ARG A 297 -5.46 5.90 -3.40
C ARG A 297 -5.88 7.15 -4.16
N LEU A 298 -5.38 7.26 -5.40
CA LEU A 298 -5.72 8.38 -6.29
C LEU A 298 -7.19 8.34 -6.70
N ASP A 299 -7.72 7.16 -7.05
CA ASP A 299 -9.10 7.03 -7.53
C ASP A 299 -9.98 6.22 -6.57
N ASN A 300 -11.23 6.67 -6.41
CA ASN A 300 -12.31 6.01 -5.64
C ASN A 300 -13.03 4.95 -6.49
N LEU A 301 -12.27 4.20 -7.30
CA LEU A 301 -12.86 3.21 -8.17
C LEU A 301 -13.46 2.08 -7.34
N ALA A 302 -14.70 1.72 -7.71
CA ALA A 302 -15.34 0.54 -7.18
C ALA A 302 -14.42 -0.65 -7.47
N SER A 303 -13.95 -1.30 -6.41
CA SER A 303 -13.15 -2.49 -6.58
C SER A 303 -14.04 -3.59 -7.18
N PRO A 304 -13.51 -4.37 -8.14
CA PRO A 304 -14.29 -5.40 -8.83
C PRO A 304 -14.92 -6.39 -7.85
N ASP A 305 -16.05 -7.02 -8.23
CA ASP A 305 -16.69 -8.04 -7.38
C ASP A 305 -15.73 -9.21 -7.16
N GLN A 306 -15.11 -9.19 -5.99
CA GLN A 306 -14.09 -10.15 -5.58
C GLN A 306 -14.61 -11.59 -5.58
N THR A 307 -15.93 -11.77 -5.42
CA THR A 307 -16.55 -13.10 -5.44
C THR A 307 -16.45 -13.70 -6.83
N GLU A 308 -16.69 -12.91 -7.86
CA GLU A 308 -16.59 -13.34 -9.26
C GLU A 308 -15.13 -13.61 -9.62
N LEU A 309 -14.21 -12.76 -9.15
CA LEU A 309 -12.76 -12.96 -9.35
C LEU A 309 -12.27 -14.28 -8.76
N MET A 310 -12.57 -14.55 -7.49
CA MET A 310 -12.15 -15.81 -6.85
C MET A 310 -12.75 -17.05 -7.53
N GLN A 311 -13.97 -16.94 -8.07
CA GLN A 311 -14.58 -18.04 -8.82
C GLN A 311 -13.92 -18.29 -10.18
N SER A 312 -13.28 -17.28 -10.76
CA SER A 312 -12.55 -17.38 -12.02
C SER A 312 -11.11 -17.83 -11.88
N MET A 313 -10.54 -17.80 -10.66
CA MET A 313 -9.16 -18.18 -10.40
C MET A 313 -8.92 -19.66 -10.78
N PRO A 314 -7.83 -19.98 -11.50
CA PRO A 314 -7.42 -21.36 -11.75
C PRO A 314 -7.35 -22.14 -10.43
N GLN A 315 -7.75 -23.41 -10.46
CA GLN A 315 -7.71 -24.27 -9.28
C GLN A 315 -6.41 -25.08 -9.29
N PRO A 316 -5.74 -25.23 -8.13
CA PRO A 316 -4.55 -26.08 -8.08
C PRO A 316 -4.94 -27.51 -8.44
N PRO A 317 -4.12 -28.25 -9.19
CA PRO A 317 -4.50 -29.58 -9.60
C PRO A 317 -4.55 -30.50 -8.39
N ASP A 318 -5.53 -31.40 -8.41
CA ASP A 318 -5.83 -32.28 -7.29
C ASP A 318 -4.69 -33.29 -7.09
N VAL A 319 -4.02 -33.22 -5.95
CA VAL A 319 -2.88 -34.08 -5.59
C VAL A 319 -3.22 -35.57 -5.66
N THR A 320 -4.49 -35.94 -5.46
CA THR A 320 -4.93 -37.35 -5.53
C THR A 320 -4.98 -37.89 -6.95
N THR A 321 -4.97 -37.02 -7.97
CA THR A 321 -4.93 -37.45 -9.38
C THR A 321 -3.56 -37.92 -9.82
N PHE A 322 -2.51 -37.63 -9.03
CA PHE A 322 -1.13 -38.04 -9.30
C PHE A 322 -0.76 -39.36 -8.63
N ASP A 323 -1.53 -39.85 -7.64
CA ASP A 323 -1.38 -41.18 -7.04
C ASP A 323 -2.05 -42.24 -7.94
N ILE A 324 -1.35 -42.66 -8.99
CA ILE A 324 -1.87 -43.52 -10.06
C ILE A 324 -2.07 -44.94 -9.55
N ASP A 325 -1.17 -45.43 -8.68
CA ASP A 325 -1.26 -46.78 -8.14
C ASP A 325 -2.18 -46.89 -6.90
N GLY A 326 -2.57 -45.76 -6.31
CA GLY A 326 -3.52 -45.66 -5.22
C GLY A 326 -2.96 -46.21 -3.91
N ASP A 327 -1.64 -46.31 -3.78
CA ASP A 327 -0.99 -46.81 -2.56
C ASP A 327 -0.92 -45.74 -1.46
N GLY A 328 -1.25 -44.49 -1.79
CA GLY A 328 -1.25 -43.34 -0.89
C GLY A 328 0.12 -42.69 -0.72
N MET A 329 1.11 -43.05 -1.54
CA MET A 329 2.48 -42.56 -1.53
C MET A 329 2.91 -42.18 -2.96
N MET A 330 3.33 -40.93 -3.18
CA MET A 330 3.83 -40.56 -4.50
C MET A 330 5.20 -41.18 -4.76
N SER A 331 5.29 -41.95 -5.83
CA SER A 331 6.55 -42.37 -6.41
C SER A 331 7.33 -41.17 -7.00
N ASP A 332 8.61 -41.37 -7.33
CA ASP A 332 9.44 -40.33 -7.94
C ASP A 332 8.86 -39.82 -9.27
N GLU A 333 8.22 -40.71 -10.05
CA GLU A 333 7.60 -40.37 -11.35
C GLU A 333 6.31 -39.57 -11.18
N GLU A 334 5.48 -39.94 -10.21
CA GLU A 334 4.26 -39.21 -9.86
C GLU A 334 4.58 -37.85 -9.27
N THR A 335 5.62 -37.77 -8.43
CA THR A 335 6.13 -36.51 -7.87
C THR A 335 6.63 -35.58 -8.98
N ALA A 336 7.40 -36.09 -9.95
CA ALA A 336 7.85 -35.28 -11.09
C ALA A 336 6.68 -34.77 -11.94
N THR A 337 5.65 -35.60 -12.14
CA THR A 337 4.43 -35.22 -12.87
C THR A 337 3.64 -34.16 -12.11
N GLN A 338 3.53 -34.29 -10.78
CA GLN A 338 2.90 -33.28 -9.93
C GLN A 338 3.66 -31.95 -9.98
N MET A 339 5.00 -31.98 -9.95
CA MET A 339 5.82 -30.77 -10.05
C MET A 339 5.59 -30.02 -11.36
N LEU A 340 5.53 -30.74 -12.49
CA LEU A 340 5.22 -30.13 -13.79
C LEU A 340 3.81 -29.53 -13.80
N ALA A 341 2.82 -30.23 -13.25
CA ALA A 341 1.46 -29.70 -13.16
C ALA A 341 1.35 -28.48 -12.21
N MET A 342 2.16 -28.42 -11.14
CA MET A 342 2.27 -27.22 -10.30
C MET A 342 2.87 -26.06 -11.08
N GLN A 343 3.89 -26.32 -11.90
CA GLN A 343 4.50 -25.28 -12.73
C GLN A 343 3.49 -24.73 -13.75
N GLU A 344 2.78 -25.60 -14.48
CA GLU A 344 1.73 -25.19 -15.41
C GLU A 344 0.62 -24.40 -14.71
N TYR A 345 0.20 -24.84 -13.52
CA TYR A 345 -0.76 -24.11 -12.69
C TYR A 345 -0.24 -22.71 -12.28
N GLN A 346 1.03 -22.58 -11.90
CA GLN A 346 1.64 -21.29 -11.58
C GLN A 346 1.63 -20.35 -12.79
N GLU A 347 1.98 -20.85 -13.98
CA GLU A 347 1.92 -20.09 -15.23
C GLU A 347 0.47 -19.66 -15.56
N GLU A 348 -0.51 -20.55 -15.36
CA GLU A 348 -1.92 -20.25 -15.56
C GLU A 348 -2.44 -19.18 -14.58
N VAL A 349 -2.07 -19.26 -13.31
CA VAL A 349 -2.42 -18.25 -12.29
C VAL A 349 -1.77 -16.92 -12.60
N GLN A 350 -0.49 -16.90 -13.02
CA GLN A 350 0.20 -15.67 -13.42
C GLN A 350 -0.50 -15.02 -14.61
N ARG A 351 -0.85 -15.81 -15.63
CA ARG A 351 -1.59 -15.33 -16.79
C ARG A 351 -2.97 -14.82 -16.42
N TRP A 352 -3.72 -15.55 -15.61
CA TRP A 352 -5.03 -15.12 -15.11
C TRP A 352 -4.94 -13.80 -14.34
N GLY A 353 -3.94 -13.65 -13.47
CA GLY A 353 -3.68 -12.41 -12.74
C GLY A 353 -3.34 -11.26 -13.70
N ALA A 354 -2.56 -11.55 -14.75
CA ALA A 354 -2.24 -10.58 -15.78
C ALA A 354 -3.48 -10.11 -16.56
N GLU A 355 -4.32 -11.06 -16.99
CA GLU A 355 -5.60 -10.79 -17.64
C GLU A 355 -6.49 -9.91 -16.75
N LEU A 356 -6.65 -10.29 -15.48
CA LEU A 356 -7.43 -9.53 -14.51
C LEU A 356 -6.91 -8.09 -14.36
N THR A 357 -5.61 -7.91 -14.15
CA THR A 357 -5.02 -6.57 -14.01
C THR A 357 -5.24 -5.74 -15.28
N ALA A 358 -5.05 -6.31 -16.47
CA ALA A 358 -5.25 -5.60 -17.73
C ALA A 358 -6.71 -5.15 -17.93
N TYR A 359 -7.67 -6.02 -17.67
CA TYR A 359 -9.10 -5.66 -17.73
C TYR A 359 -9.46 -4.62 -16.69
N ARG A 360 -8.90 -4.72 -15.47
CA ARG A 360 -9.10 -3.70 -14.45
C ARG A 360 -8.60 -2.36 -14.94
N LEU A 361 -7.34 -2.27 -15.39
CA LEU A 361 -6.74 -1.03 -15.93
C LEU A 361 -7.59 -0.45 -17.06
N LYS A 362 -8.10 -1.29 -17.97
CA LYS A 362 -9.02 -0.87 -19.02
C LYS A 362 -10.29 -0.23 -18.43
N ASP A 363 -10.92 -0.86 -17.44
CA ASP A 363 -12.11 -0.29 -16.79
C ASP A 363 -11.80 1.05 -16.10
N GLN A 364 -10.61 1.20 -15.50
CA GLN A 364 -10.16 2.47 -14.92
C GLN A 364 -9.96 3.53 -16.00
N PHE A 365 -9.40 3.16 -17.16
CA PHE A 365 -9.24 4.05 -18.30
C PHE A 365 -10.60 4.52 -18.84
N ASP A 366 -11.55 3.59 -19.03
CA ASP A 366 -12.90 3.92 -19.48
C ASP A 366 -13.61 4.85 -18.48
N HIS A 367 -13.37 4.65 -17.18
CA HIS A 367 -13.85 5.56 -16.13
C HIS A 367 -13.21 6.95 -16.22
N ALA A 368 -11.91 6.99 -16.53
CA ALA A 368 -11.18 8.23 -16.72
C ALA A 368 -11.70 9.05 -17.89
N ILE A 369 -11.96 8.41 -19.04
CA ILE A 369 -12.63 9.05 -20.20
C ILE A 369 -13.94 9.68 -19.72
N ALA A 370 -14.80 8.93 -19.03
CA ALA A 370 -16.13 9.41 -18.65
C ALA A 370 -16.13 10.66 -17.75
N GLN A 371 -15.04 10.92 -17.03
CA GLN A 371 -14.91 12.04 -16.11
C GLN A 371 -14.12 13.21 -16.69
N SER A 372 -13.16 12.95 -17.59
CA SER A 372 -12.14 13.93 -18.00
C SER A 372 -12.18 14.30 -19.49
N ASP A 373 -12.93 13.56 -20.31
CA ASP A 373 -13.21 13.90 -21.72
C ASP A 373 -14.02 15.20 -21.80
N THR A 374 -13.33 16.31 -21.99
CA THR A 374 -13.89 17.65 -21.88
C THR A 374 -14.56 18.07 -23.19
N ASP A 375 -14.09 17.56 -24.32
CA ASP A 375 -14.65 17.86 -25.63
C ASP A 375 -15.71 16.84 -26.12
N ALA A 376 -15.90 15.77 -25.34
CA ALA A 376 -16.88 14.70 -25.54
C ALA A 376 -16.69 13.94 -26.85
N ASP A 377 -15.45 13.76 -27.30
CA ASP A 377 -15.12 12.98 -28.49
C ASP A 377 -15.00 11.47 -28.23
N GLY A 378 -15.07 11.06 -26.96
CA GLY A 378 -14.95 9.68 -26.50
C GLY A 378 -13.51 9.18 -26.48
N ARG A 379 -12.53 10.08 -26.40
CA ARG A 379 -11.10 9.80 -26.29
C ARG A 379 -10.52 10.63 -25.16
N LEU A 380 -9.42 10.17 -24.60
CA LEU A 380 -8.69 10.95 -23.60
C LEU A 380 -7.37 11.39 -24.21
N SER A 381 -7.25 12.69 -24.51
CA SER A 381 -6.00 13.25 -25.02
C SER A 381 -4.93 13.32 -23.93
N ASP A 382 -3.65 13.38 -24.31
CA ASP A 382 -2.53 13.55 -23.36
C ASP A 382 -2.74 14.72 -22.40
N ALA A 383 -3.30 15.83 -22.89
CA ALA A 383 -3.53 17.03 -22.08
C ALA A 383 -4.67 16.85 -21.06
N GLU A 384 -5.74 16.13 -21.43
CA GLU A 384 -6.83 15.80 -20.50
C GLU A 384 -6.39 14.76 -19.48
N TRP A 385 -5.53 13.82 -19.89
CA TRP A 385 -4.89 12.86 -18.99
C TRP A 385 -4.01 13.56 -17.95
N GLU A 386 -3.10 14.43 -18.39
CA GLU A 386 -2.22 15.19 -17.50
C GLU A 386 -3.02 16.04 -16.51
N ALA A 387 -4.04 16.76 -17.00
CA ALA A 387 -4.91 17.56 -16.14
C ALA A 387 -5.65 16.70 -15.10
N ARG A 388 -6.20 15.56 -15.52
CA ARG A 388 -6.84 14.60 -14.60
C ARG A 388 -5.86 14.10 -13.54
N PHE A 389 -4.65 13.75 -13.95
CA PHE A 389 -3.66 13.20 -13.04
C PHE A 389 -3.23 14.23 -12.00
N ASP A 390 -2.99 15.47 -12.42
CA ASP A 390 -2.73 16.59 -11.51
C ASP A 390 -3.90 16.78 -10.53
N ASP A 391 -5.14 16.75 -11.01
CA ASP A 391 -6.34 16.86 -10.16
C ASP A 391 -6.42 15.70 -9.13
N LEU A 392 -6.16 14.45 -9.55
CA LEU A 392 -6.17 13.29 -8.65
C LEU A 392 -5.07 13.37 -7.58
N LEU A 393 -3.88 13.86 -7.96
CA LEU A 393 -2.77 14.05 -7.04
C LEU A 393 -3.10 15.15 -6.01
N ASP A 394 -3.64 16.27 -6.48
CA ASP A 394 -4.05 17.37 -5.61
C ASP A 394 -5.17 16.91 -4.65
N GLU A 395 -6.18 16.16 -5.12
CA GLU A 395 -7.25 15.60 -4.28
C GLU A 395 -6.72 14.61 -3.24
N ARG A 396 -5.79 13.74 -3.62
CA ARG A 396 -5.16 12.79 -2.69
C ARG A 396 -4.35 13.53 -1.63
N ASP A 397 -3.49 14.44 -2.06
CA ASP A 397 -2.61 15.19 -1.17
C ASP A 397 -3.42 16.08 -0.21
N GLU A 398 -4.49 16.73 -0.69
CA GLU A 398 -5.43 17.47 0.15
C GLU A 398 -6.13 16.56 1.17
N ARG A 399 -6.63 15.40 0.74
CA ARG A 399 -7.30 14.43 1.62
C ARG A 399 -6.38 13.94 2.73
N LEU A 400 -5.16 13.55 2.40
CA LEU A 400 -4.15 13.09 3.36
C LEU A 400 -3.74 14.19 4.32
N PHE A 401 -3.57 15.40 3.79
CA PHE A 401 -3.23 16.57 4.56
C PHE A 401 -4.33 16.90 5.58
N LEU A 402 -5.59 17.01 5.14
CA LEU A 402 -6.71 17.28 6.03
C LEU A 402 -6.89 16.15 7.04
N GLN A 403 -6.88 14.88 6.62
CA GLN A 403 -6.97 13.74 7.53
C GLN A 403 -5.91 13.78 8.65
N SER A 404 -4.69 14.22 8.32
CA SER A 404 -3.57 14.24 9.27
C SER A 404 -3.59 15.46 10.20
N TYR A 405 -4.02 16.62 9.70
CA TYR A 405 -3.73 17.92 10.31
C TYR A 405 -4.97 18.75 10.66
N ASP A 406 -6.13 18.46 10.08
CA ASP A 406 -7.43 19.04 10.46
C ASP A 406 -8.03 18.20 11.60
N LEU A 407 -7.56 18.49 12.82
CA LEU A 407 -7.86 17.76 14.04
C LEU A 407 -9.28 17.99 14.54
N ASP A 408 -9.91 19.09 14.14
CA ASP A 408 -11.29 19.41 14.52
C ASP A 408 -12.33 19.10 13.42
N GLY A 409 -11.88 18.70 12.23
CA GLY A 409 -12.73 18.35 11.10
C GLY A 409 -13.42 19.56 10.47
N SER A 410 -12.82 20.74 10.55
CA SER A 410 -13.33 21.99 9.97
C SER A 410 -13.19 22.05 8.45
N GLY A 411 -12.43 21.15 7.85
CA GLY A 411 -12.05 21.10 6.44
C GLY A 411 -10.84 21.98 6.11
N ARG A 412 -10.07 22.42 7.11
CA ARG A 412 -8.87 23.26 6.95
C ARG A 412 -7.96 23.16 8.16
N VAL A 413 -6.70 23.57 8.01
CA VAL A 413 -5.76 23.64 9.12
C VAL A 413 -5.73 25.06 9.67
N GLU A 414 -6.06 25.23 10.94
CA GLU A 414 -6.05 26.51 11.64
C GLU A 414 -4.72 26.76 12.37
N ALA A 415 -4.54 27.98 12.86
CA ALA A 415 -3.29 28.38 13.53
C ALA A 415 -2.94 27.51 14.77
N GLY A 416 -3.97 26.96 15.44
CA GLY A 416 -3.80 26.05 16.56
C GLY A 416 -3.16 24.72 16.12
N GLU A 417 -3.65 24.14 15.04
CA GLU A 417 -3.16 22.89 14.47
C GLU A 417 -1.78 23.06 13.85
N LEU A 418 -1.51 24.20 13.21
CA LEU A 418 -0.15 24.53 12.74
C LEU A 418 0.86 24.61 13.91
N SER A 419 0.43 25.11 15.06
CA SER A 419 1.28 25.12 16.28
C SER A 419 1.51 23.70 16.82
N THR A 420 0.47 22.85 16.76
CA THR A 420 0.58 21.42 17.11
C THR A 420 1.57 20.71 16.19
N TYR A 421 1.49 20.93 14.88
CA TYR A 421 2.43 20.39 13.91
C TYR A 421 3.89 20.78 14.19
N ILE A 422 4.17 22.07 14.46
CA ILE A 422 5.52 22.53 14.80
C ILE A 422 6.03 21.81 16.07
N ASN A 423 5.14 21.52 17.01
CA ASN A 423 5.48 20.77 18.20
C ASN A 423 5.84 19.31 17.88
N TRP A 424 5.05 18.62 17.04
CA TRP A 424 5.38 17.28 16.55
C TRP A 424 6.74 17.26 15.86
N TYR A 425 7.02 18.24 15.00
CA TYR A 425 8.29 18.37 14.29
C TYR A 425 9.47 18.46 15.26
N ARG A 426 9.39 19.35 16.26
CA ARG A 426 10.45 19.54 17.27
C ARG A 426 10.68 18.29 18.13
N GLN A 427 9.64 17.49 18.34
CA GLN A 427 9.72 16.26 19.12
C GLN A 427 10.19 15.06 18.28
N GLY A 428 10.29 15.21 16.96
CA GLY A 428 10.61 14.10 16.07
C GLY A 428 9.48 13.07 15.99
N SER A 429 8.22 13.50 16.08
CA SER A 429 7.06 12.64 15.86
C SER A 429 6.86 12.40 14.36
N LEU A 430 6.65 11.15 13.97
CA LEU A 430 6.30 10.77 12.59
C LEU A 430 5.00 11.40 12.10
N ARG A 431 4.21 12.07 12.95
CA ARG A 431 3.06 12.88 12.51
C ARG A 431 3.48 14.15 11.77
N ALA A 432 4.71 14.61 12.01
CA ALA A 432 5.26 15.78 11.32
C ALA A 432 5.84 15.46 9.93
N ASP A 433 6.04 14.18 9.61
CA ASP A 433 6.45 13.67 8.29
C ASP A 433 5.26 13.83 7.32
N ILE A 434 5.20 14.96 6.62
CA ILE A 434 4.06 15.36 5.76
C ILE A 434 4.26 14.92 4.31
N ASN A 435 5.50 14.72 3.88
CA ASN A 435 5.80 14.07 2.60
C ASN A 435 5.83 12.54 2.71
N TYR A 436 5.72 12.00 3.92
CA TYR A 436 5.71 10.57 4.20
C TYR A 436 6.99 9.90 3.71
N ASP A 437 8.14 10.56 3.81
CA ASP A 437 9.42 10.00 3.38
C ASP A 437 10.17 9.27 4.51
N GLY A 438 9.63 9.28 5.73
CA GLY A 438 10.12 8.58 6.91
C GLY A 438 11.08 9.42 7.76
N PHE A 439 11.37 10.63 7.32
CA PHE A 439 12.22 11.58 8.01
C PHE A 439 11.43 12.82 8.41
N ILE A 440 11.93 13.51 9.42
CA ILE A 440 11.33 14.75 9.91
C ILE A 440 12.41 15.81 9.75
N ASP A 441 12.31 16.59 8.68
CA ASP A 441 13.30 17.57 8.29
C ASP A 441 12.73 18.83 7.62
N GLY A 442 13.60 19.70 7.10
CA GLY A 442 13.20 20.99 6.54
C GLY A 442 12.16 20.87 5.43
N ARG A 443 12.12 19.75 4.68
CA ARG A 443 11.16 19.53 3.60
C ARG A 443 9.73 19.45 4.12
N ASP A 444 9.54 18.87 5.30
CA ASP A 444 8.23 18.81 5.95
C ASP A 444 7.72 20.21 6.28
N LEU A 445 8.60 21.05 6.85
CA LEU A 445 8.26 22.43 7.19
C LEU A 445 7.92 23.24 5.92
N GLU A 446 8.65 23.03 4.83
CA GLU A 446 8.37 23.67 3.53
C GLU A 446 7.01 23.25 2.96
N GLN A 447 6.70 21.96 3.02
CA GLN A 447 5.45 21.42 2.50
C GLN A 447 4.27 21.87 3.37
N MET A 448 4.37 21.81 4.69
CA MET A 448 3.35 22.36 5.59
C MET A 448 3.15 23.86 5.34
N ALA A 449 4.22 24.63 5.14
CA ALA A 449 4.10 26.05 4.84
C ALA A 449 3.34 26.30 3.54
N ARG A 450 3.60 25.49 2.51
CA ARG A 450 2.94 25.57 1.20
C ARG A 450 1.47 25.17 1.31
N ALA A 451 1.18 24.02 1.92
CA ALA A 451 -0.17 23.50 2.09
C ALA A 451 -1.04 24.47 2.89
N PHE A 452 -0.51 25.00 4.01
CA PHE A 452 -1.20 25.99 4.82
C PHE A 452 -1.52 27.27 4.03
N GLN A 453 -0.54 27.82 3.31
CA GLN A 453 -0.76 29.02 2.49
C GLN A 453 -1.68 28.78 1.28
N GLY A 454 -1.77 27.54 0.81
CA GLY A 454 -2.59 27.14 -0.34
C GLY A 454 -4.09 27.12 -0.05
N GLN A 455 -4.51 27.03 1.22
CA GLN A 455 -5.91 26.90 1.64
C GLN A 455 -6.80 28.13 1.35
N GLY A 456 -6.25 29.19 0.75
CA GLY A 456 -7.02 30.34 0.29
C GLY A 456 -7.74 31.09 1.42
N HIS A 457 -6.99 31.93 2.14
CA HIS A 457 -7.53 32.81 3.19
C HIS A 457 -8.27 34.05 2.66
#